data_AF-A0A1B6QF81-F1
#
_entry.id   AF-A0A1B6QF81-F1
#
_cell.length_a   1.000
_cell.length_b   1.000
_cell.length_c   1.000
_cell.angle_alpha   90.00
_cell.angle_beta   90.00
_cell.angle_gamma   90.00
#
_symmetry.space_group_name_H-M   'P 1'
#
loop_
_entity.id
_entity.type
_entity.pdbx_description
1 polymer ?
#
loop_
_entity_poly.entity_id
_entity_poly.type
_entity_poly.pdbx_seq_one_letter_code
_entity_poly.pdbx_strand_id
1 'polypeptide(L)'
;MSKSKIIAFVVVCTLLATAAAGAPPPNPSPPPPPQPTPTLPTNCMGTISQLLSCVPFLIGRAGAPPADCCRPFRDIVQRPERVCFCHALTGALSRLISTPISSTRLALLPLHCGTLIPPSLLVNCVVGPVPPINSPPGTLPTIEEATAMEADDP
;
A
#
# COMPACT_ATOMS: atom_id res chain seq x y z
N MET A 1 -28.35 -16.60 -13.24
CA MET A 1 -27.12 -16.71 -14.04
C MET A 1 -26.39 -17.97 -13.61
N SER A 2 -26.38 -18.97 -14.48
CA SER A 2 -26.17 -20.39 -14.14
C SER A 2 -24.78 -20.75 -13.64
N LYS A 3 -24.73 -21.43 -12.50
CA LYS A 3 -23.57 -22.13 -11.91
C LYS A 3 -22.84 -23.02 -12.93
N SER A 4 -23.54 -23.52 -13.96
CA SER A 4 -22.94 -24.26 -15.08
C SER A 4 -21.90 -23.48 -15.89
N LYS A 5 -22.02 -22.15 -16.02
CA LYS A 5 -21.04 -21.35 -16.79
C LYS A 5 -19.71 -21.20 -16.07
N ILE A 6 -19.74 -21.17 -14.73
CA ILE A 6 -18.54 -21.07 -13.89
C ILE A 6 -17.77 -22.39 -13.93
N ILE A 7 -18.47 -23.52 -13.85
CA ILE A 7 -17.85 -24.85 -13.93
C ILE A 7 -17.24 -25.08 -15.32
N ALA A 8 -17.94 -24.66 -16.39
CA ALA A 8 -17.40 -24.76 -17.75
C ALA A 8 -16.12 -23.91 -17.93
N PHE A 9 -16.07 -22.70 -17.37
CA PHE A 9 -14.89 -21.84 -17.45
C PHE A 9 -13.69 -22.43 -16.70
N VAL A 10 -13.92 -23.04 -15.53
CA VAL A 10 -12.87 -23.67 -14.72
C VAL A 10 -12.31 -24.91 -15.41
N VAL A 11 -13.17 -25.74 -16.03
CA VAL A 11 -12.75 -26.96 -16.75
C VAL A 11 -12.02 -26.62 -18.06
N VAL A 12 -12.41 -25.53 -18.74
CA VAL A 12 -11.72 -25.07 -19.95
C VAL A 12 -10.34 -24.50 -19.63
N CYS A 13 -10.18 -23.79 -18.50
CA CYS A 13 -8.87 -23.30 -18.05
C CYS A 13 -7.89 -24.43 -17.65
N THR A 14 -8.39 -25.58 -17.19
CA THR A 14 -7.53 -26.68 -16.73
C THR A 14 -7.09 -27.64 -17.83
N LEU A 15 -7.60 -27.50 -19.07
CA LEU A 15 -7.32 -28.45 -20.17
C LEU A 15 -6.29 -27.97 -21.20
N LEU A 16 -5.69 -26.78 -21.08
CA LEU A 16 -4.88 -26.17 -22.14
C LEU A 16 -3.35 -26.17 -21.95
N ALA A 17 -2.76 -27.11 -21.20
CA ALA A 17 -1.30 -27.21 -21.17
C ALA A 17 -0.77 -28.65 -20.98
N THR A 18 -0.92 -29.49 -22.01
CA THR A 18 -0.06 -30.66 -22.20
C THR A 18 0.67 -30.55 -23.53
N ALA A 19 1.85 -29.93 -23.50
CA ALA A 19 2.88 -30.13 -24.51
C ALA A 19 4.02 -30.90 -23.84
N ALA A 20 4.08 -32.20 -24.12
CA ALA A 20 5.19 -33.05 -23.77
C ALA A 20 6.37 -32.75 -24.72
N ALA A 21 7.41 -32.10 -24.19
CA ALA A 21 8.75 -32.17 -24.75
C ALA A 21 9.63 -32.81 -23.68
N GLY A 22 10.31 -33.91 -24.04
CA GLY A 22 11.12 -34.70 -23.12
C GLY A 22 12.08 -33.84 -22.32
N ALA A 23 11.92 -33.85 -21.00
CA ALA A 23 12.79 -33.14 -20.07
C ALA A 23 13.84 -34.09 -19.49
N PRO A 24 15.11 -33.67 -19.36
CA PRO A 24 16.12 -34.38 -18.57
C PRO A 24 15.66 -34.56 -17.11
N PRO A 25 16.27 -35.46 -16.33
CA PRO A 25 15.84 -35.77 -14.96
C PRO A 25 15.64 -34.49 -14.13
N PRO A 26 14.65 -34.44 -13.22
CA PRO A 26 14.36 -33.26 -12.42
C PRO A 26 15.59 -32.95 -11.56
N ASN A 27 16.35 -31.93 -11.97
CA ASN A 27 17.35 -31.33 -11.12
C ASN A 27 16.58 -30.62 -9.99
N PRO A 28 16.86 -30.89 -8.70
CA PRO A 28 16.24 -30.14 -7.62
C PRO A 28 16.69 -28.68 -7.72
N SER A 29 15.82 -27.82 -8.24
CA SER A 29 16.04 -26.38 -8.24
C SER A 29 16.16 -25.90 -6.79
N PRO A 30 17.12 -25.01 -6.47
CA PRO A 30 17.17 -24.36 -5.18
C PRO A 30 15.83 -23.66 -4.88
N PRO A 31 15.39 -23.60 -3.61
CA PRO A 31 14.21 -22.84 -3.25
C PRO A 31 14.38 -21.38 -3.72
N PRO A 32 13.31 -20.73 -4.22
CA PRO A 32 13.37 -19.33 -4.61
C PRO A 32 13.84 -18.50 -3.42
N PRO A 33 14.68 -17.46 -3.65
CA PRO A 33 15.13 -16.60 -2.58
C PRO A 33 13.92 -16.01 -1.83
N PRO A 34 14.01 -15.83 -0.51
CA PRO A 34 12.91 -15.26 0.28
C PRO A 34 12.51 -13.92 -0.33
N GLN A 35 11.28 -13.83 -0.83
CA GLN A 35 10.73 -12.55 -1.28
C GLN A 35 10.61 -11.63 -0.06
N PRO A 36 11.05 -10.37 -0.15
CA PRO A 36 10.86 -9.41 0.94
C PRO A 36 9.36 -9.29 1.21
N THR A 37 8.95 -9.69 2.41
CA THR A 37 7.60 -9.42 2.92
C THR A 37 7.39 -7.92 2.89
N PRO A 38 6.24 -7.42 2.39
CA PRO A 38 5.97 -5.98 2.40
C PRO A 38 6.03 -5.46 3.83
N THR A 39 7.05 -4.67 4.15
CA THR A 39 7.24 -4.08 5.47
C THR A 39 6.24 -2.96 5.67
N LEU A 40 5.49 -3.02 6.78
CA LEU A 40 4.58 -1.94 7.20
C LEU A 40 5.41 -0.70 7.57
N PRO A 41 4.96 0.53 7.27
CA PRO A 41 5.70 1.72 7.67
C PRO A 41 5.72 1.85 9.21
N THR A 42 6.84 2.34 9.75
CA THR A 42 7.02 2.59 11.18
C THR A 42 6.14 3.73 11.70
N ASN A 43 5.92 4.75 10.89
CA ASN A 43 5.04 5.88 11.17
C ASN A 43 4.41 6.40 9.87
N CYS A 44 3.42 7.28 10.00
CA CYS A 44 2.64 7.80 8.88
C CYS A 44 2.91 9.26 8.52
N MET A 45 3.85 9.94 9.20
CA MET A 45 4.07 11.38 9.02
C MET A 45 4.48 11.71 7.58
N GLY A 46 5.44 10.96 7.02
CA GLY A 46 5.91 11.18 5.65
C GLY A 46 4.84 10.88 4.59
N THR A 47 3.93 9.96 4.86
CA THR A 47 2.80 9.65 3.96
C THR A 47 1.72 10.71 4.06
N ILE A 48 1.39 11.16 5.27
CA ILE A 48 0.39 12.20 5.51
C ILE A 48 0.84 13.54 4.92
N SER A 49 2.13 13.88 5.03
CA SER A 49 2.66 15.13 4.48
C SER A 49 2.50 15.20 2.95
N GLN A 50 2.71 14.08 2.25
CA GLN A 50 2.50 13.98 0.80
C GLN A 50 1.03 14.18 0.39
N LEU A 51 0.08 13.97 1.31
CA LEU A 51 -1.36 14.12 1.06
C LEU A 51 -1.89 15.52 1.45
N LEU A 52 -1.06 16.41 2.00
CA LEU A 52 -1.48 17.76 2.37
C LEU A 52 -1.98 18.58 1.16
N SER A 53 -1.41 18.36 -0.02
CA SER A 53 -1.86 18.96 -1.28
C SER A 53 -3.30 18.57 -1.65
N CYS A 54 -3.85 17.50 -1.08
CA CYS A 54 -5.25 17.09 -1.27
C CYS A 54 -6.24 17.87 -0.39
N VAL A 55 -5.78 18.53 0.67
CA VAL A 55 -6.64 19.20 1.66
C VAL A 55 -7.64 20.16 1.04
N PRO A 56 -7.29 21.05 0.09
CA PRO A 56 -8.26 21.98 -0.51
C PRO A 56 -9.46 21.27 -1.15
N PHE A 57 -9.23 20.13 -1.80
CA PHE A 57 -10.32 19.30 -2.32
C PHE A 57 -11.09 18.65 -1.18
N LEU A 58 -10.40 18.01 -0.22
CA LEU A 58 -11.02 17.28 0.89
C LEU A 58 -11.94 18.14 1.77
N ILE A 59 -11.64 19.43 1.92
CA ILE A 59 -12.45 20.38 2.70
C ILE A 59 -13.44 21.19 1.84
N GLY A 60 -13.52 20.89 0.54
CA GLY A 60 -14.48 21.51 -0.38
C GLY A 60 -14.11 22.90 -0.91
N ARG A 61 -12.87 23.35 -0.74
CA ARG A 61 -12.37 24.61 -1.32
C ARG A 61 -11.98 24.50 -2.79
N ALA A 62 -11.73 23.29 -3.30
CA ALA A 62 -11.44 23.02 -4.70
C ALA A 62 -12.47 22.07 -5.32
N GLY A 63 -12.88 22.32 -6.57
CA GLY A 63 -13.80 21.44 -7.30
C GLY A 63 -13.19 20.08 -7.65
N ALA A 64 -11.88 20.03 -7.87
CA ALA A 64 -11.12 18.84 -8.19
C ALA A 64 -9.78 18.82 -7.41
N PRO A 65 -9.19 17.65 -7.14
CA PRO A 65 -7.86 17.55 -6.56
C PRO A 65 -6.79 18.05 -7.55
N PRO A 66 -5.76 18.78 -7.08
CA PRO A 66 -4.64 19.18 -7.92
C PRO A 66 -3.79 17.99 -8.36
N ALA A 67 -3.03 18.13 -9.45
CA ALA A 67 -2.13 17.08 -9.94
C ALA A 67 -1.12 16.62 -8.87
N ASP A 68 -0.61 17.56 -8.08
CA ASP A 68 0.33 17.32 -6.97
C ASP A 68 -0.32 16.66 -5.75
N CYS A 69 -1.64 16.51 -5.74
CA CYS A 69 -2.35 15.60 -4.82
C CYS A 69 -2.50 14.21 -5.44
N CYS A 70 -2.94 14.13 -6.69
CA CYS A 70 -3.28 12.84 -7.29
C CYS A 70 -2.08 11.94 -7.57
N ARG A 71 -0.93 12.51 -7.92
CA ARG A 71 0.30 11.74 -8.14
C ARG A 71 0.74 10.99 -6.87
N PRO A 72 1.04 11.65 -5.73
CA PRO A 72 1.46 10.94 -4.53
C PRO A 72 0.36 10.01 -4.01
N PHE A 73 -0.91 10.42 -4.09
CA PHE A 73 -2.03 9.58 -3.69
C PHE A 73 -2.06 8.24 -4.45
N ARG A 74 -1.92 8.26 -5.78
CA ARG A 74 -1.88 7.05 -6.60
C ARG A 74 -0.69 6.15 -6.24
N ASP A 75 0.46 6.74 -5.99
CA ASP A 75 1.66 5.99 -5.65
C ASP A 75 1.53 5.33 -4.26
N ILE A 76 0.95 6.04 -3.28
CA ILE A 76 0.71 5.54 -1.92
C ILE A 76 -0.27 4.37 -1.92
N VAL A 77 -1.38 4.45 -2.66
CA VAL A 77 -2.39 3.36 -2.64
C VAL A 77 -1.87 2.04 -3.21
N GLN A 78 -0.79 2.07 -3.99
CA GLN A 78 -0.14 0.89 -4.57
C GLN A 78 0.91 0.25 -3.66
N ARG A 79 1.32 0.93 -2.59
CA ARG A 79 2.40 0.49 -1.70
C ARG A 79 1.89 0.14 -0.29
N PRO A 80 2.71 -0.42 0.61
CA PRO A 80 2.31 -0.75 1.98
C PRO A 80 1.88 0.47 2.80
N GLU A 81 2.38 1.67 2.45
CA GLU A 81 2.08 2.93 3.13
C GLU A 81 0.62 3.36 2.99
N ARG A 82 -0.15 2.73 2.09
CA ARG A 82 -1.60 2.93 1.97
C ARG A 82 -2.32 2.85 3.32
N VAL A 83 -1.85 2.01 4.25
CA VAL A 83 -2.41 1.86 5.61
C VAL A 83 -2.48 3.21 6.36
N CYS A 84 -1.59 4.15 6.07
CA CYS A 84 -1.60 5.47 6.68
C CYS A 84 -2.82 6.31 6.28
N PHE A 85 -3.49 5.95 5.18
CA PHE A 85 -4.75 6.58 4.77
C PHE A 85 -5.89 6.27 5.74
N CYS A 86 -5.77 5.25 6.57
CA CYS A 86 -6.73 4.96 7.64
C CYS A 86 -6.87 6.16 8.60
N HIS A 87 -5.83 6.98 8.80
CA HIS A 87 -5.92 8.22 9.59
C HIS A 87 -6.84 9.26 8.96
N ALA A 88 -6.96 9.29 7.63
CA ALA A 88 -7.94 10.14 6.95
C ALA A 88 -9.36 9.62 7.16
N LEU A 89 -9.55 8.29 7.12
CA LEU A 89 -10.84 7.64 7.28
C LEU A 89 -11.38 7.69 8.72
N THR A 90 -10.50 7.61 9.73
CA THR A 90 -10.87 7.68 11.15
C THR A 90 -11.01 9.12 11.67
N GLY A 91 -10.67 10.12 10.85
CA GLY A 91 -10.72 11.53 11.22
C GLY A 91 -9.50 12.03 11.99
N ALA A 92 -8.48 11.20 12.22
CA ALA A 92 -7.21 11.64 12.82
C ALA A 92 -6.54 12.74 11.98
N LEU A 93 -6.62 12.64 10.65
CA LEU A 93 -6.14 13.68 9.74
C LEU A 93 -6.90 15.00 9.92
N SER A 94 -8.22 14.94 10.12
CA SER A 94 -9.05 16.13 10.36
C SER A 94 -8.65 16.86 11.65
N ARG A 95 -8.30 16.11 12.70
CA ARG A 95 -7.75 16.66 13.94
C ARG A 95 -6.37 17.29 13.72
N LEU A 96 -5.52 16.64 12.93
CA LEU A 96 -4.18 17.12 12.62
C LEU A 96 -4.21 18.47 11.90
N ILE A 97 -5.10 18.63 10.91
CA ILE A 97 -5.24 19.89 10.14
C ILE A 97 -6.25 20.87 10.78
N SER A 98 -6.80 20.55 11.95
CA SER A 98 -7.82 21.35 12.65
C SER A 98 -9.02 21.76 11.79
N THR A 99 -9.35 20.96 10.77
CA THR A 99 -10.38 21.27 9.78
C THR A 99 -11.18 20.01 9.43
N PRO A 100 -12.52 20.06 9.38
CA PRO A 100 -13.34 18.90 9.01
C PRO A 100 -13.09 18.48 7.57
N ILE A 101 -12.75 17.20 7.39
CA ILE A 101 -12.67 16.57 6.07
C ILE A 101 -14.06 16.10 5.66
N SER A 102 -14.46 16.36 4.41
CA SER A 102 -15.70 15.82 3.87
C SER A 102 -15.51 14.34 3.50
N SER A 103 -16.22 13.44 4.19
CA SER A 103 -16.19 12.00 3.91
C SER A 103 -16.61 11.69 2.47
N THR A 104 -17.56 12.43 1.91
CA THR A 104 -17.99 12.29 0.51
C THR A 104 -16.84 12.60 -0.45
N ARG A 105 -16.09 13.67 -0.19
CA ARG A 105 -14.95 14.03 -1.04
C ARG A 105 -13.78 13.08 -0.87
N LEU A 106 -13.54 12.61 0.35
CA LEU A 106 -12.57 11.56 0.60
C LEU A 106 -12.89 10.27 -0.18
N ALA A 107 -14.16 9.88 -0.23
CA ALA A 107 -14.63 8.73 -1.01
C ALA A 107 -14.56 8.95 -2.52
N LEU A 108 -14.67 10.19 -3.00
CA LEU A 108 -14.56 10.55 -4.41
C LEU A 108 -13.12 10.79 -4.89
N LEU A 109 -12.15 10.95 -3.98
CA LEU A 109 -10.75 11.18 -4.31
C LEU A 109 -10.16 10.10 -5.24
N PRO A 110 -10.38 8.79 -5.03
CA PRO A 110 -9.92 7.74 -5.95
C PRO A 110 -10.44 7.94 -7.37
N LEU A 111 -11.73 8.27 -7.50
CA LEU A 111 -12.35 8.50 -8.80
C LEU A 111 -11.74 9.71 -9.51
N HIS A 112 -11.53 10.81 -8.80
CA HIS A 112 -10.93 12.02 -9.39
C HIS A 112 -9.45 11.83 -9.77
N CYS A 113 -8.72 11.02 -9.01
CA CYS A 113 -7.31 10.74 -9.27
C CYS A 113 -7.07 9.53 -10.19
N GLY A 114 -8.14 8.90 -10.70
CA GLY A 114 -8.04 7.77 -11.62
C GLY A 114 -7.36 6.55 -11.01
N THR A 115 -7.59 6.28 -9.72
CA THR A 115 -7.03 5.13 -9.02
C THR A 115 -8.10 4.42 -8.20
N LEU A 116 -7.85 3.16 -7.83
CA LEU A 116 -8.75 2.36 -7.03
C LEU A 116 -8.11 2.07 -5.67
N ILE A 117 -8.90 2.23 -4.62
CA ILE A 117 -8.50 1.80 -3.28
C ILE A 117 -8.71 0.27 -3.22
N PRO A 118 -7.66 -0.53 -2.91
CA PRO A 118 -7.83 -1.96 -2.74
C PRO A 118 -8.71 -2.22 -1.49
N PRO A 119 -9.67 -3.18 -1.55
CA PRO A 119 -10.55 -3.48 -0.41
C PRO A 119 -9.77 -3.93 0.82
N SER A 120 -8.59 -4.54 0.63
CA SER A 120 -7.67 -4.88 1.71
C SER A 120 -7.28 -3.68 2.57
N LEU A 121 -7.21 -2.47 2.01
CA LEU A 121 -6.96 -1.27 2.80
C LEU A 121 -8.03 -1.07 3.88
N LEU A 122 -9.30 -1.16 3.48
CA LEU A 122 -10.43 -0.94 4.39
C LEU A 122 -10.43 -1.97 5.52
N VAL A 123 -10.13 -3.23 5.20
CA VAL A 123 -9.99 -4.30 6.20
C VAL A 123 -8.83 -4.00 7.14
N ASN A 124 -7.68 -3.58 6.61
CA ASN A 124 -6.52 -3.21 7.43
C ASN A 124 -6.80 -1.99 8.33
N CYS A 125 -7.68 -1.07 7.95
CA CYS A 125 -8.07 0.04 8.82
C CYS A 125 -8.91 -0.38 10.02
N VAL A 126 -9.64 -1.51 9.92
CA VAL A 126 -10.55 -1.99 10.98
C VAL A 126 -9.89 -3.06 11.84
N VAL A 127 -9.15 -3.98 11.22
CA VAL A 127 -8.63 -5.20 11.86
C VAL A 127 -7.11 -5.18 12.00
N GLY A 128 -6.43 -4.43 11.13
CA GLY A 128 -4.97 -4.38 11.08
C GLY A 128 -4.37 -3.30 11.98
N PRO A 129 -3.08 -3.43 12.35
CA PRO A 129 -2.37 -2.34 13.01
C PRO A 129 -2.23 -1.16 12.05
N VAL A 130 -2.74 0.00 12.46
CA VAL A 130 -2.49 1.27 11.79
C VAL A 130 -1.29 1.93 12.49
N PRO A 131 -0.16 2.14 11.80
CA PRO A 131 1.01 2.78 12.40
C PRO A 131 0.68 4.18 12.93
N PRO A 132 1.36 4.64 13.99
CA PRO A 132 1.13 5.98 14.52
C PRO A 132 1.50 7.05 13.50
N ILE A 133 0.92 8.26 13.65
CA ILE A 133 1.27 9.39 12.78
C ILE A 133 2.75 9.77 12.99
N ASN A 134 3.17 9.96 14.23
CA ASN A 134 4.54 10.26 14.60
C ASN A 134 5.24 8.99 15.10
N SER A 135 6.55 8.87 14.87
CA SER A 135 7.33 7.85 15.58
C SER A 135 7.23 8.07 17.09
N PRO A 136 7.09 7.00 17.90
CA PRO A 136 7.33 7.13 19.33
C PRO A 136 8.80 7.56 19.55
N PRO A 137 9.08 8.38 20.57
CA PRO A 137 10.46 8.68 20.94
C PRO A 137 11.12 7.35 21.39
N GLY A 138 12.00 6.78 20.56
CA GLY A 138 12.78 5.60 20.92
C GLY A 138 12.98 4.52 19.86
N THR A 139 12.31 4.55 18.71
CA THR A 139 12.57 3.57 17.64
C THR A 139 13.66 4.08 16.69
N LEU A 140 14.91 4.07 17.14
CA LEU A 140 16.06 4.04 16.23
C LEU A 140 16.06 2.64 15.59
N PRO A 141 16.19 2.50 14.25
CA PRO A 141 16.48 1.19 13.68
C PRO A 141 17.85 0.77 14.24
N THR A 142 17.86 -0.30 15.04
CA THR A 142 19.09 -1.02 15.37
C THR A 142 19.76 -1.38 14.06
N ILE A 143 20.81 -0.63 13.74
CA ILE A 143 21.85 -1.00 12.79
C ILE A 143 22.72 -2.09 13.45
N GLU A 144 22.16 -3.27 13.65
CA GLU A 144 22.89 -4.53 13.56
C GLU A 144 22.49 -5.05 12.16
N GLU A 145 23.34 -5.12 11.14
CA GLU A 145 24.70 -5.67 11.09
C GLU A 145 25.36 -5.27 9.75
N ALA A 146 26.70 -5.34 9.70
CA ALA A 146 27.65 -5.04 8.62
C ALA A 146 28.01 -3.55 8.47
N THR A 147 29.22 -3.10 8.83
CA THR A 147 30.49 -3.70 8.38
C THR A 147 31.63 -3.41 9.36
N ALA A 148 32.31 -4.47 9.78
CA ALA A 148 33.67 -4.42 10.29
C ALA A 148 34.65 -4.20 9.12
N MET A 149 35.51 -3.18 9.22
CA MET A 149 36.82 -2.97 8.54
C MET A 149 37.13 -1.46 8.62
N GLU A 150 38.28 -0.96 9.04
CA GLU A 150 39.54 -1.52 9.51
C GLU A 150 40.26 -0.37 10.23
N ALA A 151 41.06 -0.69 11.25
CA ALA A 151 42.05 0.23 11.80
C ALA A 151 43.30 0.16 10.91
N ASP A 152 43.81 1.30 10.43
CA ASP A 152 45.21 1.38 9.99
C ASP A 152 45.76 2.79 10.23
N ASP A 153 46.80 2.81 11.06
CA ASP A 153 47.64 3.90 11.55
C ASP A 153 48.92 3.91 10.70
N PRO A 154 49.47 5.09 10.36
CA PRO A 154 50.72 5.48 11.02
C PRO A 154 50.84 6.98 11.38
#